data_AF-A0A9E1TKM1-F1
#
_entry.id   AF-A0A9E1TKM1-F1
#
_cell.length_a   1.000
_cell.length_b   1.000
_cell.length_c   1.000
_cell.angle_alpha   90.00
_cell.angle_beta   90.00
_cell.angle_gamma   90.00
#
_symmetry.space_group_name_H-M   'P 1'
#
loop_
_entity.id
_entity.type
_entity.pdbx_description
1 polymer ?
#
loop_
_entity_poly.entity_id
_entity_poly.type
_entity_poly.pdbx_seq_one_letter_code
_entity_poly.pdbx_strand_id
1 'polypeptide(L)' 'ARAFISRGDEMRREFDALVTDLVHATDPASHAVPRALLYRFLKRITAHSVNVVTAVVMPVDRLDYHDEADDTRV' A
#
# COMPACT_ATOMS: atom_id res chain seq x y z
N ALA A 1 -9.01 -14.99 3.20
CA ALA A 1 -9.12 -13.52 3.38
C ALA A 1 -8.02 -12.95 4.27
N ARG A 2 -7.98 -13.23 5.59
CA ARG A 2 -6.98 -12.67 6.52
C ARG A 2 -5.53 -12.86 6.07
N ALA A 3 -5.16 -14.06 5.58
CA ALA A 3 -3.82 -14.34 5.06
C ALA A 3 -3.47 -13.46 3.83
N PHE A 4 -4.44 -13.20 2.94
CA PHE A 4 -4.23 -12.33 1.78
C PHE A 4 -4.01 -10.87 2.21
N ILE A 5 -4.82 -10.37 3.16
CA ILE A 5 -4.67 -9.01 3.71
C ILE A 5 -3.29 -8.85 4.36
N SER A 6 -2.90 -9.79 5.23
CA SER A 6 -1.59 -9.78 5.89
C SER A 6 -0.45 -9.79 4.88
N ARG A 7 -0.51 -10.66 3.87
CA ARG A 7 0.50 -10.71 2.81
C ARG A 7 0.54 -9.42 2.00
N GLY A 8 -0.61 -8.82 1.70
CA GLY A 8 -0.70 -7.55 0.99
C GLY A 8 -0.04 -6.40 1.77
N ASP A 9 -0.20 -6.37 3.10
CA ASP A 9 0.46 -5.39 3.96
C ASP A 9 1.98 -5.59 4.02
N GLU A 10 2.45 -6.84 4.08
CA GLU A 10 3.87 -7.16 3.98
C GLU A 10 4.47 -6.69 2.65
N MET A 11 3.83 -7.04 1.53
CA MET A 11 4.27 -6.61 0.19
C MET A 11 4.34 -5.09 0.08
N ARG A 12 3.37 -4.37 0.66
CA ARG A 12 3.40 -2.90 0.67
C ARG A 12 4.58 -2.33 1.44
N ARG A 13 4.97 -2.96 2.56
CA ARG A 13 6.18 -2.58 3.33
C ARG A 13 7.45 -2.91 2.55
N GLU A 14 7.51 -4.08 1.90
CA GLU A 14 8.63 -4.48 1.04
C GLU A 14 8.83 -3.47 -0.10
N PHE A 15 7.77 -3.08 -0.82
CA PHE A 15 7.88 -2.08 -1.89
C PHE A 15 8.28 -0.69 -1.38
N ASP A 16 7.86 -0.32 -0.17
CA ASP A 16 8.26 0.95 0.43
C ASP A 16 9.74 0.98 0.81
N ALA A 17 10.25 -0.13 1.37
CA ALA A 17 11.67 -0.32 1.64
C ALA A 17 12.49 -0.25 0.33
N LEU A 18 12.05 -0.94 -0.73
CA LEU A 18 12.72 -0.90 -2.03
C LEU A 18 12.76 0.50 -2.64
N VAL A 19 11.72 1.32 -2.45
CA VAL A 19 11.75 2.73 -2.88
C VAL A 19 12.74 3.54 -2.05
N THR A 20 12.78 3.31 -0.73
CA THR A 20 13.71 3.98 0.19
C THR A 20 15.16 3.63 -0.13
N ASP A 21 15.46 2.36 -0.41
CA ASP A 21 16.79 1.89 -0.77
C ASP A 21 17.30 2.57 -2.05
N LEU A 22 16.42 2.79 -3.03
CA LEU A 22 16.77 3.50 -4.26
C LEU A 22 17.13 4.98 -4.05
N VAL A 23 16.71 5.61 -2.96
CA VAL A 23 17.14 6.98 -2.61
C VAL A 23 18.63 7.03 -2.29
N HIS A 24 19.16 5.93 -1.74
CA HIS A 24 20.58 5.79 -1.38
C HIS A 24 21.39 5.00 -2.41
N ALA A 25 20.77 4.59 -3.51
CA ALA A 25 21.44 3.83 -4.55
C ALA A 25 22.45 4.71 -5.33
N THR A 26 23.62 4.14 -5.60
CA THR A 26 24.64 4.76 -6.48
C THR A 26 24.42 4.44 -7.96
N ASP A 27 23.34 3.72 -8.30
CA ASP A 27 22.95 3.41 -9.67
C ASP A 27 22.63 4.70 -10.45
N PRO A 28 22.83 4.73 -11.78
CA PRO A 28 22.41 5.85 -12.61
C PRO A 28 20.92 6.17 -12.42
N ALA A 29 20.58 7.46 -12.38
CA ALA A 29 19.19 7.92 -12.23
C ALA A 29 18.26 7.36 -13.31
N SER A 30 18.77 7.11 -14.52
CA SER A 30 18.06 6.45 -15.62
C SER A 30 17.53 5.05 -15.28
N HIS A 31 18.10 4.39 -14.27
CA HIS A 31 17.65 3.08 -13.78
C HIS A 31 16.94 3.17 -12.43
N ALA A 32 17.46 4.00 -11.51
CA ALA A 32 16.87 4.16 -10.18
C ALA A 32 15.45 4.75 -10.23
N VAL A 33 15.23 5.77 -11.08
CA VAL A 33 13.93 6.46 -11.17
C VAL A 33 12.82 5.54 -11.71
N PRO A 34 12.98 4.83 -12.85
CA PRO A 34 11.94 3.93 -13.34
C PRO A 34 11.64 2.78 -12.35
N ARG A 35 12.64 2.26 -11.64
CA ARG A 35 12.44 1.23 -10.62
C ARG A 35 11.63 1.75 -9.44
N ALA A 36 11.91 2.96 -8.97
CA ALA A 36 11.13 3.59 -7.90
C ALA A 36 9.66 3.79 -8.32
N LEU A 37 9.40 4.21 -9.57
CA LEU A 37 8.06 4.33 -10.11
C LEU A 37 7.34 2.98 -10.21
N LEU A 38 8.05 1.94 -10.65
CA LEU A 38 7.53 0.57 -10.69
C LEU A 38 7.09 0.10 -9.30
N TYR A 39 7.96 0.22 -8.29
CA TYR A 39 7.62 -0.20 -6.92
C TYR A 39 6.46 0.61 -6.33
N ARG A 40 6.38 1.91 -6.60
CA ARG A 40 5.22 2.74 -6.21
C ARG A 40 3.93 2.27 -6.88
N PHE A 41 3.98 1.90 -8.15
CA PHE A 41 2.83 1.38 -8.88
C PHE A 41 2.35 0.04 -8.32
N LEU A 42 3.28 -0.89 -8.07
CA LEU A 42 2.99 -2.18 -7.45
C LEU A 42 2.40 -2.03 -6.06
N LYS A 43 2.95 -1.14 -5.22
CA LYS A 43 2.41 -0.80 -3.90
C LYS A 43 0.94 -0.35 -3.99
N ARG A 44 0.59 0.48 -4.98
CA ARG A 44 -0.80 0.93 -5.20
C ARG A 44 -1.72 -0.22 -5.64
N ILE A 45 -1.30 -1.06 -6.58
CA ILE A 45 -2.09 -2.22 -7.01
C ILE A 45 -2.38 -3.15 -5.84
N THR A 46 -1.36 -3.46 -5.03
CA THR A 46 -1.53 -4.32 -3.85
C THR A 46 -2.50 -3.69 -2.84
N ALA A 47 -2.38 -2.38 -2.57
CA ALA A 47 -3.30 -1.67 -1.67
C ALA A 47 -4.76 -1.73 -2.18
N HIS A 48 -5.00 -1.48 -3.47
CA HIS A 48 -6.33 -1.56 -4.03
C HIS A 48 -6.91 -2.97 -3.99
N SER A 49 -6.07 -3.99 -4.26
CA SER A 49 -6.49 -5.39 -4.16
C SER A 49 -6.89 -5.77 -2.74
N VAL A 50 -6.12 -5.32 -1.73
CA VAL A 50 -6.47 -5.51 -0.32
C VAL A 50 -7.76 -4.78 0.01
N ASN A 51 -7.94 -3.52 -0.40
CA ASN A 51 -9.17 -2.78 -0.15
C ASN A 51 -10.41 -3.48 -0.69
N VAL A 52 -10.35 -4.02 -1.93
CA VAL A 52 -11.45 -4.80 -2.52
C VAL A 52 -11.75 -6.05 -1.69
N VAL A 53 -10.74 -6.81 -1.30
CA VAL A 53 -10.93 -8.03 -0.48
C VAL A 53 -11.48 -7.68 0.90
N THR A 54 -11.01 -6.60 1.52
CA THR A 54 -11.51 -6.13 2.81
C THR A 54 -12.97 -5.71 2.71
N ALA A 55 -13.38 -5.02 1.65
CA ALA A 55 -14.77 -4.62 1.43
C ALA A 55 -15.74 -5.82 1.28
N VAL A 56 -15.24 -6.95 0.73
CA VAL A 56 -16.05 -8.18 0.58
C VAL A 56 -16.12 -8.98 1.88
N VAL A 57 -15.07 -8.95 2.71
CA VAL A 57 -14.92 -9.83 3.88
C VAL A 57 -15.35 -9.15 5.18
N MET A 58 -15.24 -7.83 5.26
CA MET A 58 -15.76 -7.07 6.40
C MET A 58 -17.30 -7.10 6.36
N PRO A 59 -17.96 -7.44 7.48
CA PRO A 59 -19.40 -7.29 7.60
C PRO A 59 -19.80 -5.85 7.27
N VAL A 60 -20.91 -5.65 6.55
CA VAL A 60 -21.39 -4.31 6.14
C VAL A 60 -21.56 -3.39 7.35
N ASP A 61 -21.90 -3.93 8.52
CA ASP A 61 -21.99 -3.24 9.82
C ASP A 61 -20.66 -2.70 10.38
N ARG A 62 -19.51 -3.11 9.83
CA ARG A 62 -18.18 -2.61 10.22
C ARG A 62 -17.50 -1.75 9.16
N LEU A 63 -18.06 -1.64 7.95
CA LEU A 63 -17.54 -0.73 6.93
C LEU A 63 -17.80 0.74 7.30
N ASP A 64 -18.94 1.03 7.93
CA ASP A 64 -19.38 2.40 8.30
C ASP A 64 -18.67 2.97 9.54
N TYR A 65 -17.88 2.15 10.27
CA TYR A 65 -17.12 2.59 11.45
C TYR A 65 -15.69 3.05 11.12
N HIS A 66 -15.26 2.91 9.86
CA HIS A 66 -13.89 3.21 9.44
C HIS A 66 -13.74 4.50 8.63
N ASP A 67 -14.83 5.26 8.46
CA ASP A 67 -14.79 6.64 7.97
C ASP A 67 -15.07 7.61 9.15
N GLU A 68 -14.25 8.66 9.24
CA GLU A 68 -14.30 9.78 10.20
C GLU A 68 -13.72 9.55 11.61
N ALA A 69 -12.40 9.37 11.68
CA ALA A 69 -11.66 9.92 12.83
C ALA A 69 -11.60 11.45 12.70
N ASP A 70 -12.64 12.13 13.20
CA ASP A 70 -12.59 13.40 13.94
C ASP A 70 -11.77 14.60 13.36
N ASP A 71 -11.52 14.67 12.04
CA ASP A 71 -10.79 15.78 11.40
C ASP A 71 -11.70 16.94 10.92
N THR A 72 -12.77 17.24 11.66
CA THR A 72 -13.61 18.45 11.40
C THR A 72 -14.04 19.15 12.69
N ARG A 73 -13.19 19.12 13.72
CA ARG A 73 -13.29 20.03 14.86
C ARG A 73 -12.06 20.91 14.96
N VAL A 74 -12.01 21.93 14.10
CA VAL A 74 -11.24 23.16 14.32
C VAL A 74 -12.16 24.35 14.12
#